data_AF-A0A2A4W9N6-F1
#
_entry.id   AF-A0A2A4W9N6-F1
#
_cell.length_a   1.000
_cell.length_b   1.000
_cell.length_c   1.000
_cell.angle_alpha   90.00
_cell.angle_beta   90.00
_cell.angle_gamma   90.00
#
_symmetry.space_group_name_H-M   'P 1'
#
loop_
_entity.id
_entity.type
_entity.pdbx_description
1 polymer ?
#
loop_
_entity_poly.entity_id
_entity_poly.type
_entity_poly.pdbx_seq_one_letter_code
_entity_poly.pdbx_strand_id
1 'polypeptide(L)'
;MIDAKTVEAFARHISDALPQGAQVLQQDIEKNVRAVVSSGFEKLDLVSREEFEVQSAVLMRTREKLESLEKQVAALEANAQ
;
A
#
# COMPACT_ATOMS: atom_id res chain seq x y z
N MET A 1 -2.16 -1.82 1.01
CA MET A 1 -1.50 -1.27 2.21
C MET A 1 -0.57 -2.30 2.77
N ILE A 2 0.55 -1.88 3.38
CA ILE A 2 1.44 -2.81 4.06
C ILE A 2 0.87 -3.01 5.46
N ASP A 3 0.51 -4.26 5.76
CA ASP A 3 -0.07 -4.63 7.05
C ASP A 3 1.03 -5.07 8.02
N ALA A 4 0.84 -4.79 9.31
CA ALA A 4 1.76 -5.23 10.36
C ALA A 4 1.99 -6.76 10.35
N LYS A 5 0.97 -7.53 9.95
CA LYS A 5 1.05 -9.00 9.82
C LYS A 5 2.05 -9.45 8.75
N THR A 6 2.16 -8.73 7.65
CA THR A 6 3.08 -9.06 6.56
C THR A 6 4.52 -8.80 6.97
N VAL A 7 4.76 -7.73 7.74
CA VAL A 7 6.05 -7.41 8.35
C VAL A 7 6.45 -8.48 9.36
N GLU A 8 5.51 -8.91 10.20
CA GLU A 8 5.75 -9.92 11.22
C GLU A 8 6.00 -11.32 10.63
N ALA A 9 5.28 -11.69 9.57
CA ALA A 9 5.53 -12.95 8.85
C ALA A 9 6.91 -12.97 8.17
N PHE A 10 7.34 -11.85 7.62
CA PHE A 10 8.68 -11.70 7.04
C PHE A 10 9.78 -11.79 8.11
N ALA A 11 9.58 -11.13 9.25
CA ALA A 11 10.49 -11.20 10.38
C ALA A 11 10.63 -12.65 10.89
N ARG A 12 9.53 -13.38 11.05
CA ARG A 12 9.54 -14.80 11.44
C ARG A 12 10.27 -15.68 10.43
N HIS A 13 10.03 -15.48 9.14
CA HIS A 13 10.75 -16.24 8.10
C HIS A 13 12.27 -16.02 8.13
N ILE A 14 12.71 -14.80 8.43
CA ILE A 14 14.13 -14.52 8.61
C ILE A 14 14.65 -15.18 9.88
N SER A 15 13.92 -15.10 10.99
CA SER A 15 14.28 -15.76 12.25
C SER A 15 14.38 -17.27 12.11
N ASP A 16 13.50 -17.91 11.34
CA ASP A 16 13.48 -19.36 11.09
C ASP A 16 14.62 -19.82 10.15
N ALA A 17 15.14 -18.91 9.33
CA ALA A 17 16.28 -19.18 8.43
C ALA A 17 17.64 -19.05 9.14
N LEU A 18 17.69 -18.64 10.42
CA LEU A 18 18.94 -18.49 11.17
C LEU A 18 19.44 -19.83 11.74
N PRO A 19 20.76 -20.12 11.65
CA PRO A 19 21.34 -21.35 12.17
C PRO A 19 21.29 -21.43 13.71
N GLN A 20 21.07 -22.65 14.23
CA GLN A 20 20.80 -22.93 15.65
C GLN A 20 21.88 -22.47 16.64
N GLY A 21 23.10 -22.14 16.19
CA GLY A 21 24.19 -21.63 17.03
C GLY A 21 24.13 -20.12 17.33
N ALA A 22 23.18 -19.38 16.77
CA ALA A 22 23.12 -17.92 16.84
C ALA A 22 22.08 -17.38 17.84
N GLN A 23 21.58 -18.17 18.80
CA GLN A 23 20.55 -17.75 19.76
C GLN A 23 20.90 -16.47 20.55
N VAL A 24 22.18 -16.26 20.89
CA VAL A 24 22.66 -15.03 21.55
C VAL A 24 22.70 -13.83 20.60
N LEU A 25 22.88 -14.07 19.30
CA LEU A 25 22.87 -13.07 18.23
C LEU A 25 21.47 -12.84 17.64
N GLN A 26 20.47 -13.64 18.03
CA GLN A 26 19.14 -13.64 17.42
C GLN A 26 18.44 -12.30 17.64
N GLN A 27 18.55 -11.71 18.83
CA GLN A 27 17.99 -10.39 19.12
C GLN A 27 18.66 -9.27 18.30
N ASP A 28 19.99 -9.31 18.15
CA ASP A 28 20.71 -8.30 17.37
C ASP A 28 20.41 -8.41 15.87
N ILE A 29 20.29 -9.64 15.36
CA ILE A 29 19.90 -9.88 13.98
C ILE A 29 18.45 -9.45 13.75
N GLU A 30 17.51 -9.79 14.64
CA GLU A 30 16.12 -9.35 14.54
C GLU A 30 16.02 -7.82 14.51
N LYS A 31 16.78 -7.13 15.38
CA LYS A 31 16.82 -5.68 15.44
C LYS A 31 17.37 -5.05 14.15
N ASN A 32 18.45 -5.60 13.61
CA ASN A 32 19.04 -5.13 12.35
C ASN A 32 18.11 -5.39 11.17
N VAL A 33 17.48 -6.56 11.11
CA VAL A 33 16.50 -6.91 10.07
C VAL A 33 15.31 -5.98 10.12
N ARG A 34 14.76 -5.71 11.32
CA ARG A 34 13.67 -4.74 11.50
C ARG A 34 14.07 -3.34 11.02
N ALA A 35 15.28 -2.87 11.33
CA ALA A 35 15.77 -1.57 10.88
C ALA A 35 15.93 -1.49 9.35
N VAL A 36 16.42 -2.56 8.70
CA VAL A 36 16.53 -2.63 7.23
C VAL A 36 15.16 -2.65 6.58
N VAL A 37 14.20 -3.39 7.15
CA VAL A 37 12.83 -3.46 6.65
C VAL A 37 12.11 -2.11 6.80
N SER A 38 12.21 -1.47 7.97
CA SER A 38 11.65 -0.13 8.20
C SER A 38 12.24 0.91 7.26
N SER A 39 13.57 0.95 7.09
CA SER A 39 14.22 1.89 6.15
C SER A 39 13.94 1.55 4.68
N GLY A 40 13.68 0.29 4.37
CA GLY A 40 13.19 -0.14 3.06
C GLY A 40 11.78 0.39 2.79
N PHE A 41 10.89 0.33 3.78
CA PHE A 41 9.53 0.89 3.68
C PHE A 41 9.53 2.41 3.57
N GLU A 42 10.42 3.13 4.26
CA GLU A 42 10.58 4.58 4.09
C GLU A 42 11.02 4.98 2.67
N LYS A 43 11.71 4.09 1.95
CA LYS A 43 12.13 4.31 0.55
C LYS A 43 11.07 3.93 -0.47
N LEU A 44 10.06 3.16 -0.06
CA LEU A 44 8.89 2.94 -0.89
C LEU A 44 8.00 4.18 -0.75
N ASP A 45 7.44 4.67 -1.85
CA ASP A 45 6.51 5.81 -1.88
C ASP A 45 5.16 5.39 -1.28
N LEU A 46 5.18 5.08 0.02
CA LEU A 46 4.04 4.54 0.76
C LEU A 46 3.13 5.70 1.16
N VAL A 47 1.90 5.65 0.66
CA VAL A 47 0.83 6.52 1.14
C VAL A 47 0.17 5.91 2.37
N SER A 48 -0.26 6.78 3.29
CA SER A 48 -1.04 6.37 4.46
C SER A 48 -2.42 5.85 4.06
N ARG A 49 -3.09 5.15 5.00
CA ARG A 49 -4.41 4.58 4.73
C ARG A 49 -5.42 5.68 4.44
N GLU A 50 -5.33 6.75 5.22
CA GLU A 50 -6.19 7.91 5.11
C GLU A 50 -6.02 8.60 3.75
N GLU A 51 -4.79 8.85 3.31
CA GLU A 51 -4.52 9.43 1.99
C GLU A 51 -5.05 8.56 0.85
N PHE A 52 -4.91 7.24 0.94
CA PHE A 52 -5.46 6.31 -0.04
C PHE A 52 -7.00 6.38 -0.09
N GLU A 53 -7.67 6.38 1.06
CA GLU A 53 -9.13 6.47 1.14
C GLU A 53 -9.64 7.81 0.58
N VAL A 54 -8.93 8.91 0.87
CA VAL A 54 -9.23 10.23 0.30
C VAL A 54 -9.11 10.21 -1.22
N GLN A 55 -8.03 9.67 -1.77
CA GLN A 55 -7.83 9.57 -3.22
C GLN A 55 -8.89 8.67 -3.88
N SER A 56 -9.26 7.57 -3.23
CA SER A 56 -10.34 6.67 -3.68
C SER A 56 -11.68 7.40 -3.75
N ALA A 57 -12.02 8.19 -2.73
CA ALA A 57 -13.24 9.01 -2.71
C ALA A 57 -13.24 10.08 -3.81
N VAL A 58 -12.09 10.74 -4.05
CA VAL A 58 -11.94 11.69 -5.15
C VAL A 58 -12.16 11.00 -6.50
N LEU A 59 -11.57 9.82 -6.70
CA LEU A 59 -11.72 9.03 -7.93
C LEU A 59 -13.16 8.57 -8.17
N MET A 60 -13.87 8.18 -7.11
CA MET A 60 -15.29 7.82 -7.20
C MET A 60 -16.12 9.02 -7.69
N ARG A 61 -15.93 10.18 -7.07
CA ARG A 61 -16.64 11.40 -7.44
C ARG A 61 -16.31 11.87 -8.86
N THR A 62 -15.08 11.71 -9.32
CA THR A 62 -14.72 12.07 -10.71
C THR A 62 -15.35 11.12 -11.72
N ARG A 63 -15.46 9.82 -11.42
CA ARG A 63 -16.20 8.87 -12.27
C ARG A 63 -17.67 9.23 -12.39
N GLU A 64 -18.35 9.52 -11.28
CA GLU A 64 -19.76 9.94 -11.30
C GLU A 64 -19.97 11.20 -12.14
N LYS A 65 -19.08 12.19 -12.00
CA LYS A 65 -19.12 13.41 -12.81
C LYS A 65 -18.86 13.12 -14.28
N LEU A 66 -17.91 12.23 -14.59
CA LEU A 66 -17.60 11.84 -15.96
C LEU A 66 -18.80 11.18 -16.62
N GLU A 67 -19.43 10.21 -15.97
CA GLU A 67 -20.64 9.54 -16.48
C GLU A 67 -21.80 10.53 -16.72
N SER A 68 -21.96 11.52 -15.83
CA SER A 68 -22.96 12.57 -16.02
C SER A 68 -22.67 13.45 -17.23
N LEU A 69 -21.40 13.82 -17.45
CA LEU A 69 -20.99 14.59 -18.61
C LEU A 69 -21.13 13.79 -19.90
N GLU A 70 -20.75 12.51 -19.90
CA GLU A 70 -20.93 11.61 -21.06
C GLU A 70 -22.41 11.52 -21.46
N LYS A 71 -23.33 11.41 -20.49
CA LYS A 71 -24.78 11.44 -20.77
C LYS A 71 -25.24 12.78 -21.36
N GLN A 72 -24.73 13.89 -20.85
CA GLN A 72 -25.07 15.22 -21.37
C GLN A 72 -24.56 15.40 -22.80
N VAL A 73 -23.34 14.98 -23.09
CA VAL A 73 -22.76 15.03 -24.44
C VAL A 73 -23.57 14.16 -25.39
N ALA A 74 -23.88 12.91 -25.02
CA ALA A 74 -24.69 12.02 -25.86
C ALA A 74 -26.08 12.60 -26.15
N ALA A 75 -26.71 13.25 -25.17
CA ALA A 75 -27.99 13.92 -25.37
C ALA A 75 -27.87 15.12 -26.32
N LEU A 76 -26.80 15.91 -26.21
CA LEU A 76 -26.56 17.05 -27.12
C LEU A 76 -26.27 16.57 -28.55
N GLU A 77 -25.45 15.54 -28.72
CA GLU A 77 -25.16 14.93 -30.03
C GLU A 77 -26.43 14.38 -30.68
N ALA A 78 -27.31 13.73 -29.91
CA ALA A 78 -28.59 13.23 -30.41
C ALA A 78 -29.58 14.34 -30.82
N ASN A 79 -29.47 15.54 -30.24
CA ASN A 79 -30.29 16.70 -30.62
C ASN A 79 -29.67 17.53 -31.75
N ALA A 80 -28.38 17.31 -32.07
CA ALA A 80 -27.66 18.02 -33.12
C ALA A 80 -27.63 17.25 -34.46
N GLN A 81 -28.04 15.98 -34.47
CA GLN A 81 -28.34 15.16 -35.66
C GLN A 81 -29.80 15.29 -36.07
#